data_AF-A0A7C2UCM7-F1
#
_entry.id   AF-A0A7C2UCM7-F1
#
_cell.length_a   1.000
_cell.length_b   1.000
_cell.length_c   1.000
_cell.angle_alpha   90.00
_cell.angle_beta   90.00
_cell.angle_gamma   90.00
#
_symmetry.space_group_name_H-M   'P 1'
#
loop_
_entity.id
_entity.type
_entity.pdbx_description
1 polymer ?
#
loop_
_entity_poly.entity_id
_entity_poly.type
_entity_poly.pdbx_seq_one_letter_code
_entity_poly.pdbx_strand_id
1 'polypeptide(L)'
;MQPAAQRRFYVPESVHVARTLLSELRNAHKKLIGQLMAMDALTSAKAVDPTLCATGRWRLSQASLGRRLLAARICDYFLPRLEPDRRARVKAVADADRALLRVSSTHLGHWPATAVHADWTGFCSASREMQRRTHAHIVLEQQVLYPMLEDAARRI
;
A
#
# COMPACT_ATOMS: atom_id res chain seq x y z
N MET A 1 -22.16 36.32 -16.62
CA MET A 1 -22.18 34.85 -16.67
C MET A 1 -21.17 34.32 -15.64
N GLN A 2 -21.63 33.90 -14.47
CA GLN A 2 -20.80 33.19 -13.49
C GLN A 2 -20.94 31.68 -13.73
N PRO A 3 -19.86 30.88 -13.75
CA PRO A 3 -20.02 29.44 -13.88
C PRO A 3 -20.54 28.89 -12.56
N ALA A 4 -21.64 28.13 -12.65
CA ALA A 4 -22.25 27.42 -11.54
C ALA A 4 -21.21 26.54 -10.83
N ALA A 5 -20.98 26.83 -9.55
CA ALA A 5 -20.26 25.95 -8.65
C ALA A 5 -20.92 24.56 -8.74
N GLN A 6 -20.19 23.57 -9.25
CA GLN A 6 -20.59 22.18 -9.23
C GLN A 6 -20.78 21.76 -7.78
N ARG A 7 -22.01 21.87 -7.28
CA ARG A 7 -22.46 21.17 -6.08
C ARG A 7 -22.38 19.69 -6.39
N ARG A 8 -21.21 19.08 -6.12
CA ARG A 8 -21.11 17.63 -6.03
C ARG A 8 -22.12 17.19 -5.00
N PHE A 9 -23.10 16.40 -5.45
CA PHE A 9 -24.12 15.80 -4.63
C PHE A 9 -23.48 15.21 -3.37
N TYR A 10 -23.71 15.88 -2.25
CA TYR A 10 -23.40 15.36 -0.94
C TYR A 10 -24.41 14.24 -0.67
N VAL A 11 -23.91 13.01 -0.60
CA VAL A 11 -24.70 11.86 -0.17
C VAL A 11 -24.18 11.47 1.21
N PRO A 12 -25.00 11.42 2.26
CA PRO A 12 -24.59 10.96 3.59
C PRO A 12 -23.87 9.59 3.58
N GLU A 13 -24.19 8.76 2.60
CA GLU A 13 -23.49 7.51 2.28
C GLU A 13 -21.97 7.71 2.07
N SER A 14 -21.56 8.81 1.42
CA SER A 14 -20.16 9.11 1.14
C SER A 14 -19.33 9.38 2.41
N VAL A 15 -19.94 9.93 3.46
CA VAL A 15 -19.28 10.18 4.76
C VAL A 15 -19.01 8.86 5.48
N HIS A 16 -20.00 7.97 5.54
CA HIS A 16 -19.84 6.66 6.15
C HIS A 16 -18.82 5.81 5.38
N VAL A 17 -18.91 5.80 4.04
CA VAL A 17 -17.93 5.12 3.18
C VAL A 17 -16.52 5.65 3.42
N ALA A 18 -16.32 6.97 3.49
CA ALA A 18 -15.01 7.56 3.75
C ALA A 18 -14.43 7.15 5.11
N ARG A 19 -15.24 7.13 6.18
CA ARG A 19 -14.81 6.68 7.52
C ARG A 19 -14.41 5.21 7.55
N THR A 20 -15.22 4.35 6.92
CA THR A 20 -14.94 2.92 6.83
C THR A 20 -13.65 2.68 6.06
N LEU A 21 -13.49 3.26 4.88
CA LEU A 21 -12.28 3.12 4.06
C LEU A 21 -11.02 3.65 4.76
N LEU A 22 -11.13 4.75 5.50
CA LEU A 22 -10.00 5.29 6.28
C LEU A 22 -9.57 4.32 7.39
N SER A 23 -10.53 3.76 8.13
CA SER A 23 -10.26 2.77 9.17
C SER A 23 -9.63 1.50 8.60
N GLU A 24 -10.21 0.97 7.52
CA GLU A 24 -9.68 -0.19 6.78
C GLU A 24 -8.25 0.07 6.30
N LEU A 25 -7.96 1.27 5.75
CA LEU A 25 -6.64 1.60 5.21
C LEU A 25 -5.59 1.71 6.32
N ARG A 26 -5.94 2.33 7.45
CA ARG A 26 -5.08 2.37 8.64
C ARG A 26 -4.76 0.97 9.16
N ASN A 27 -5.76 0.09 9.22
CA ASN A 27 -5.56 -1.30 9.64
C ASN A 27 -4.70 -2.08 8.65
N ALA A 28 -4.91 -1.89 7.34
CA ALA A 28 -4.09 -2.50 6.30
C ALA A 28 -2.62 -2.05 6.39
N HIS A 29 -2.36 -0.75 6.59
CA HIS A 29 -1.02 -0.21 6.80
C HIS A 29 -0.37 -0.78 8.06
N LYS A 30 -1.08 -0.80 9.19
CA LYS A 30 -0.58 -1.38 10.44
C LYS A 30 -0.21 -2.85 10.27
N LYS A 31 -1.07 -3.63 9.60
CA LYS A 31 -0.80 -5.05 9.31
C LYS A 31 0.42 -5.22 8.42
N LEU A 32 0.53 -4.44 7.35
CA LEU A 32 1.66 -4.51 6.43
C LEU A 32 2.98 -4.14 7.12
N ILE A 33 3.00 -3.05 7.90
CA ILE A 33 4.17 -2.63 8.69
C ILE A 33 4.59 -3.75 9.65
N GLY A 34 3.64 -4.37 10.35
CA GLY A 34 3.92 -5.51 11.22
C GLY A 34 4.58 -6.69 10.48
N GLN A 35 4.14 -6.99 9.25
CA GLN A 35 4.78 -8.05 8.45
C GLN A 35 6.15 -7.64 7.89
N LEU A 36 6.36 -6.36 7.58
CA LEU A 36 7.67 -5.85 7.19
C LEU A 36 8.67 -6.00 8.34
N MET A 37 8.29 -5.65 9.56
CA MET A 37 9.12 -5.83 10.77
C MET A 37 9.41 -7.31 11.04
N ALA A 38 8.42 -8.18 10.89
CA ALA A 38 8.62 -9.62 11.04
C ALA A 38 9.62 -10.18 10.02
N MET A 39 9.53 -9.73 8.76
CA MET A 39 10.50 -10.10 7.72
C MET A 39 11.89 -9.54 7.99
N ASP A 40 12.02 -8.31 8.47
CA ASP A 40 13.30 -7.71 8.83
C ASP A 40 14.02 -8.51 9.93
N ALA A 41 13.27 -8.93 10.96
CA ALA A 41 13.78 -9.79 12.02
C ALA A 41 14.29 -11.14 11.48
N LEU A 42 13.55 -11.77 10.56
CA LEU A 42 13.99 -13.01 9.90
C LEU A 42 15.26 -12.79 9.07
N THR A 43 15.34 -11.70 8.30
CA THR A 43 16.52 -11.38 7.47
C THR A 43 17.72 -10.85 8.26
N SER A 44 17.56 -10.64 9.57
CA SER A 44 18.66 -10.29 10.47
C SER A 44 19.29 -11.51 11.15
N ALA A 45 18.69 -12.70 10.99
CA ALA A 45 19.26 -13.95 11.47
C ALA A 45 20.50 -14.36 10.66
N LYS A 46 21.48 -14.97 11.36
CA LYS A 46 22.75 -15.42 10.75
C LYS A 46 22.60 -16.56 9.74
N ALA A 47 21.53 -17.34 9.84
CA ALA A 47 21.26 -18.47 8.97
C ALA A 47 19.80 -18.47 8.54
N VAL A 48 19.54 -18.97 7.33
CA VAL A 48 18.20 -19.12 6.78
C VAL A 48 17.47 -20.25 7.49
N ASP A 49 16.28 -19.96 8.03
CA ASP A 49 15.26 -20.97 8.27
C ASP A 49 14.31 -20.96 7.05
N PRO A 50 14.33 -22.02 6.21
CA PRO A 50 13.57 -22.05 4.97
C PRO A 50 12.06 -21.93 5.19
N THR A 51 11.56 -22.57 6.24
CA THR A 51 10.14 -22.65 6.57
C THR A 51 9.65 -21.31 7.10
N LEU A 52 10.41 -20.68 8.01
CA LEU A 52 10.08 -19.35 8.53
C LEU A 52 10.18 -18.29 7.44
N CYS A 53 11.20 -18.35 6.58
CA CYS A 53 11.36 -17.43 5.46
C CYS A 53 10.20 -17.54 4.46
N ALA A 54 9.82 -18.76 4.05
CA ALA A 54 8.70 -18.98 3.16
C ALA A 54 7.38 -18.47 3.76
N THR A 55 7.14 -18.77 5.05
CA THR A 55 5.94 -18.32 5.77
C THR A 55 5.90 -16.80 5.89
N GLY A 56 7.01 -16.16 6.25
CA GLY A 56 7.11 -14.70 6.33
C GLY A 56 6.85 -14.01 4.99
N ARG A 57 7.44 -14.53 3.90
CA ARG A 57 7.20 -14.03 2.53
C ARG A 57 5.75 -14.15 2.12
N TRP A 58 5.10 -15.26 2.44
CA TRP A 58 3.67 -15.46 2.17
C TRP A 58 2.80 -14.45 2.94
N ARG A 59 3.03 -14.29 4.25
CA ARG A 59 2.28 -13.33 5.08
C ARG A 59 2.46 -11.89 4.60
N LEU A 60 3.68 -11.50 4.23
CA LEU A 60 3.97 -10.18 3.69
C LEU A 60 3.26 -9.96 2.34
N SER A 61 3.24 -10.97 1.47
CA SER A 61 2.54 -10.92 0.19
C SER A 61 1.03 -10.76 0.37
N GLN A 62 0.43 -11.50 1.32
CA GLN A 62 -1.00 -11.37 1.66
C GLN A 62 -1.36 -9.99 2.22
N ALA A 63 -0.54 -9.45 3.14
CA ALA A 63 -0.74 -8.10 3.67
C ALA A 63 -0.62 -7.03 2.57
N SER A 64 0.37 -7.19 1.68
CA SER A 64 0.59 -6.28 0.54
C SER A 64 -0.56 -6.30 -0.46
N LEU A 65 -1.11 -7.49 -0.74
CA LEU A 65 -2.28 -7.65 -1.61
C LEU A 65 -3.53 -7.01 -0.99
N GLY A 66 -3.79 -7.27 0.30
CA GLY A 66 -4.93 -6.69 1.01
C GLY A 66 -4.92 -5.15 0.99
N ARG A 67 -3.76 -4.54 1.28
CA ARG A 67 -3.58 -3.09 1.13
C ARG A 67 -3.87 -2.62 -0.30
N ARG A 68 -3.29 -3.29 -1.30
CA ARG A 68 -3.44 -2.89 -2.71
C ARG A 68 -4.88 -2.91 -3.19
N LEU A 69 -5.62 -3.98 -2.90
CA LEU A 69 -7.03 -4.09 -3.29
C LEU A 69 -7.86 -2.97 -2.65
N LEU A 70 -7.57 -2.64 -1.40
CA LEU A 70 -8.23 -1.53 -0.71
C LEU A 70 -7.86 -0.17 -1.31
N ALA A 71 -6.58 0.08 -1.59
CA ALA A 71 -6.13 1.32 -2.23
C ALA A 71 -6.74 1.51 -3.63
N ALA A 72 -6.84 0.43 -4.41
CA ALA A 72 -7.53 0.43 -5.70
C ALA A 72 -9.01 0.80 -5.55
N ARG A 73 -9.72 0.16 -4.61
CA ARG A 73 -11.13 0.47 -4.30
C ARG A 73 -11.33 1.94 -3.89
N ILE A 74 -10.41 2.50 -3.10
CA ILE A 74 -10.43 3.93 -2.73
C ILE A 74 -10.28 4.80 -3.97
N CYS A 75 -9.29 4.52 -4.82
CA CYS A 75 -9.05 5.25 -6.05
C CYS A 75 -10.28 5.19 -6.98
N ASP A 76 -10.85 4.02 -7.21
CA ASP A 76 -12.00 3.83 -8.09
C ASP A 76 -13.24 4.58 -7.59
N TYR A 77 -13.47 4.60 -6.28
CA TYR A 77 -14.59 5.33 -5.70
C TYR A 77 -14.39 6.85 -5.76
N PHE A 78 -13.21 7.37 -5.44
CA PHE A 78 -13.00 8.82 -5.30
C PHE A 78 -12.56 9.52 -6.58
N LEU A 79 -11.78 8.91 -7.47
CA LEU A 79 -11.23 9.57 -8.66
C LEU A 79 -12.27 10.32 -9.52
N PRO A 80 -13.46 9.74 -9.82
CA PRO A 80 -14.51 10.44 -10.58
C PRO A 80 -15.10 11.65 -9.84
N ARG A 81 -14.97 11.70 -8.51
CA ARG A 81 -15.58 12.66 -7.59
C ARG A 81 -14.60 13.71 -7.07
N LEU A 82 -13.37 13.74 -7.59
CA LEU A 82 -12.33 14.69 -7.20
C LEU A 82 -12.14 15.79 -8.24
N GLU A 83 -11.78 16.98 -7.76
CA GLU A 83 -11.28 18.09 -8.59
C GLU A 83 -9.97 17.70 -9.29
N PRO A 84 -9.64 18.32 -10.43
CA PRO A 84 -8.47 17.96 -11.24
C PRO A 84 -7.17 17.82 -10.44
N ASP A 85 -6.86 18.78 -9.55
CA ASP A 85 -5.62 18.77 -8.77
C ASP A 85 -5.56 17.61 -7.76
N ARG A 86 -6.67 17.35 -7.06
CA ARG A 86 -6.75 16.21 -6.12
C ARG A 86 -6.73 14.88 -6.88
N ARG A 87 -7.38 14.82 -8.05
CA ARG A 87 -7.39 13.64 -8.92
C ARG A 87 -5.98 13.29 -9.42
N ALA A 88 -5.20 14.29 -9.83
CA ALA A 88 -3.81 14.08 -10.28
C ALA A 88 -2.95 13.46 -9.16
N ARG A 89 -3.07 13.95 -7.92
CA ARG A 89 -2.36 13.41 -6.76
C ARG A 89 -2.75 11.95 -6.45
N VAL A 90 -4.04 11.63 -6.48
CA VAL A 90 -4.52 10.25 -6.25
C VAL A 90 -4.08 9.32 -7.38
N LYS A 91 -4.09 9.79 -8.63
CA LYS A 91 -3.57 9.03 -9.77
C LYS A 91 -2.08 8.71 -9.61
N ALA A 92 -1.28 9.66 -9.13
CA ALA A 92 0.13 9.44 -8.85
C ALA A 92 0.37 8.32 -7.80
N VAL A 93 -0.51 8.21 -6.79
CA VAL A 93 -0.47 7.08 -5.83
C VAL A 93 -0.73 5.75 -6.52
N ALA A 94 -1.77 5.69 -7.38
CA ALA A 94 -2.10 4.47 -8.11
C ALA A 94 -0.98 4.04 -9.08
N ASP A 95 -0.34 5.00 -9.75
CA ASP A 95 0.79 4.72 -10.64
C ASP A 95 2.04 4.28 -9.86
N ALA A 96 2.28 4.86 -8.68
CA ALA A 96 3.33 4.41 -7.77
C ALA A 96 3.09 2.97 -7.25
N ASP A 97 1.84 2.60 -6.96
CA ASP A 97 1.50 1.23 -6.54
C ASP A 97 1.79 0.21 -7.66
N ARG A 98 1.41 0.54 -8.91
CA ARG A 98 1.74 -0.30 -10.08
C ARG A 98 3.25 -0.46 -10.27
N ALA A 99 4.01 0.62 -10.08
CA ALA A 99 5.47 0.55 -10.13
C ALA A 99 6.03 -0.35 -9.03
N LEU A 100 5.53 -0.23 -7.79
CA LEU A 100 5.92 -1.07 -6.67
C LEU A 100 5.59 -2.55 -6.91
N LEU A 101 4.42 -2.84 -7.50
CA LEU A 101 4.02 -4.19 -7.88
C LEU A 101 5.00 -4.80 -8.89
N ARG A 102 5.39 -4.07 -9.94
CA ARG A 102 6.39 -4.56 -10.89
C ARG A 102 7.71 -4.92 -10.21
N VAL A 103 8.22 -4.03 -9.34
CA VAL A 103 9.44 -4.29 -8.57
C VAL A 103 9.29 -5.52 -7.67
N SER A 104 8.15 -5.65 -6.98
CA SER A 104 7.87 -6.79 -6.11
C SER A 104 7.81 -8.10 -6.89
N SER A 105 7.17 -8.12 -8.06
CA SER A 105 7.11 -9.31 -8.91
C SER A 105 8.49 -9.71 -9.42
N THR A 106 9.30 -8.74 -9.87
CA THR A 106 10.70 -9.00 -10.25
C THR A 106 11.52 -9.54 -9.08
N HIS A 107 11.36 -8.99 -7.87
CA HIS A 107 12.03 -9.47 -6.68
C HIS A 107 11.67 -10.94 -6.35
N LEU A 108 10.38 -11.29 -6.42
CA LEU A 108 9.93 -12.67 -6.19
C LEU A 108 10.48 -13.64 -7.24
N GLY A 109 10.54 -13.22 -8.51
CA GLY A 109 11.11 -14.02 -9.61
C GLY A 109 12.63 -14.19 -9.51
N HIS A 110 13.35 -13.17 -9.02
CA HIS A 110 14.80 -13.23 -8.83
C HIS A 110 15.21 -14.05 -7.61
N TRP A 111 14.34 -14.15 -6.60
CA TRP A 111 14.60 -14.89 -5.36
C TRP A 111 13.64 -16.08 -5.17
N PRO A 112 13.72 -17.13 -6.00
CA PRO A 112 13.10 -18.41 -5.70
C PRO A 112 13.78 -19.07 -4.49
N ALA A 113 13.14 -20.09 -3.90
CA ALA A 113 13.64 -20.74 -2.68
C ALA A 113 15.09 -21.23 -2.81
N THR A 114 15.47 -21.78 -3.96
CA THR A 114 16.83 -22.24 -4.26
C THR A 114 17.85 -21.08 -4.24
N ALA A 115 17.53 -19.94 -4.86
CA ALA A 115 18.41 -18.77 -4.86
C ALA A 115 18.55 -18.15 -3.46
N VAL A 116 17.47 -18.15 -2.67
CA VAL A 116 17.51 -17.66 -1.28
C VAL A 116 18.46 -18.49 -0.42
N HIS A 117 18.53 -19.81 -0.65
CA HIS A 117 19.47 -20.68 0.06
C HIS A 117 20.91 -20.49 -0.43
N ALA A 118 21.08 -20.35 -1.74
CA ALA A 118 22.39 -20.18 -2.36
C ALA A 118 23.04 -18.83 -2.00
N ASP A 119 22.25 -17.77 -1.86
CA ASP A 119 22.71 -16.42 -1.50
C ASP A 119 21.77 -15.75 -0.50
N TRP A 120 21.89 -16.16 0.76
CA TRP A 120 21.11 -15.58 1.86
C TRP A 120 21.42 -14.10 2.09
N THR A 121 22.70 -13.71 2.01
CA THR A 121 23.15 -12.33 2.24
C THR A 121 22.59 -11.39 1.18
N GLY A 122 22.65 -11.78 -0.10
CA GLY A 122 22.07 -11.04 -1.21
C GLY A 122 20.56 -10.93 -1.08
N PHE A 123 19.87 -12.02 -0.70
CA PHE A 123 18.44 -11.98 -0.42
C PHE A 123 18.09 -11.01 0.71
N CYS A 124 18.84 -10.99 1.80
CA CYS A 124 18.63 -10.07 2.92
C CYS A 124 18.79 -8.61 2.49
N SER A 125 19.84 -8.32 1.71
CA SER A 125 20.07 -6.98 1.14
C SER A 125 18.92 -6.52 0.24
N ALA A 126 18.51 -7.38 -0.70
CA ALA A 126 17.40 -7.10 -1.61
C ALA A 126 16.06 -6.97 -0.86
N SER A 127 15.84 -7.76 0.19
CA SER A 127 14.64 -7.70 1.03
C SER A 127 14.55 -6.36 1.78
N ARG A 128 15.66 -5.87 2.35
CA ARG A 128 15.69 -4.55 3.01
C ARG A 128 15.38 -3.42 2.03
N GLU A 129 15.87 -3.48 0.80
CA GLU A 129 15.52 -2.52 -0.24
C GLU A 129 14.02 -2.56 -0.59
N MET A 130 13.45 -3.75 -0.74
CA MET A 130 12.01 -3.93 -0.96
C MET A 130 11.18 -3.38 0.21
N GLN A 131 11.63 -3.59 1.45
CA GLN A 131 10.99 -3.05 2.65
C GLN A 131 11.02 -1.51 2.65
N ARG A 132 12.17 -0.89 2.34
CA ARG A 132 12.29 0.57 2.23
C ARG A 132 11.32 1.16 1.21
N ARG A 133 11.24 0.56 0.02
CA ARG A 133 10.29 0.99 -1.04
C ARG A 133 8.85 0.85 -0.60
N THR A 134 8.51 -0.26 0.06
CA THR A 134 7.16 -0.49 0.58
C THR A 134 6.79 0.54 1.65
N HIS A 135 7.73 0.85 2.57
CA HIS A 135 7.51 1.88 3.59
C HIS A 135 7.32 3.27 2.98
N ALA A 136 8.17 3.66 2.02
CA ALA A 136 8.04 4.93 1.30
C ALA A 136 6.68 5.05 0.60
N HIS A 137 6.17 3.95 0.03
CA HIS A 137 4.85 3.93 -0.60
C HIS A 137 3.72 4.11 0.42
N ILE A 138 3.79 3.46 1.59
CA ILE A 138 2.81 3.66 2.67
C ILE A 138 2.78 5.13 3.11
N VAL A 139 3.96 5.78 3.23
CA VAL A 139 4.04 7.21 3.56
C VAL A 139 3.38 8.06 2.49
N LEU A 140 3.59 7.77 1.21
CA LEU A 140 2.92 8.45 0.10
C LEU A 140 1.39 8.29 0.18
N GLU A 141 0.90 7.07 0.42
CA GLU A 141 -0.54 6.81 0.61
C GLU A 141 -1.08 7.59 1.81
N GLN A 142 -0.37 7.64 2.94
CA GLN A 142 -0.76 8.42 4.10
C GLN A 142 -0.84 9.92 3.78
N GLN A 143 0.12 10.48 3.06
CA GLN A 143 0.16 11.90 2.72
C GLN A 143 -0.93 12.34 1.73
N VAL A 144 -1.47 11.41 0.93
CA VAL A 144 -2.45 11.71 -0.12
C VAL A 144 -3.85 11.22 0.25
N LEU A 145 -3.98 9.94 0.60
CA LEU A 145 -5.28 9.32 0.81
C LEU A 145 -5.87 9.64 2.19
N TYR A 146 -5.06 9.79 3.25
CA TYR A 146 -5.62 10.06 4.58
C TYR A 146 -6.29 11.43 4.64
N PRO A 147 -5.65 12.55 4.25
CA PRO A 147 -6.32 13.85 4.26
C PRO A 147 -7.57 13.87 3.39
N MET A 148 -7.54 13.20 2.24
CA MET A 148 -8.70 13.09 1.35
C MET A 148 -9.88 12.39 2.02
N LEU A 149 -9.64 11.24 2.66
CA LEU A 149 -10.67 10.46 3.34
C LEU A 149 -11.16 11.17 4.61
N GLU A 150 -10.27 11.81 5.35
CA GLU A 150 -10.62 12.61 6.53
C GLU A 150 -11.49 13.82 6.16
N ASP A 151 -11.15 14.53 5.08
CA ASP A 151 -11.97 15.62 4.56
C ASP A 151 -13.37 15.11 4.16
N ALA A 152 -13.43 13.99 3.44
CA ALA A 152 -14.70 13.38 3.04
C ALA A 152 -15.52 12.90 4.24
N ALA A 153 -14.87 12.45 5.32
CA ALA A 153 -15.50 12.02 6.55
C ALA A 153 -15.99 13.16 7.48
N ARG A 154 -15.50 14.40 7.26
CA ARG A 154 -15.79 15.60 8.06
C ARG A 154 -16.81 16.55 7.45
N ARG A 155 -17.04 16.49 6.14
CA ARG A 155 -18.08 17.30 5.48
C ARG A 155 -19.44 16.87 6.06
N ILE A 156 -20.00 17.70 6.95
CA ILE A 156 -21.35 17.60 7.51
C ILE A 156 -22.25 18.53 6.71
#